data_AF-A0A5C4KQS2-F1
#
_entry.id   AF-A0A5C4KQS2-F1
#
_cell.length_a   1.000
_cell.length_b   1.000
_cell.length_c   1.000
_cell.angle_alpha   90.00
_cell.angle_beta   90.00
_cell.angle_gamma   90.00
#
_symmetry.space_group_name_H-M   'P 1'
#
loop_
_entity.id
_entity.type
_entity.pdbx_description
1 polymer ?
#
loop_
_entity_poly.entity_id
_entity_poly.type
_entity_poly.pdbx_seq_one_letter_code
_entity_poly.pdbx_strand_id
1 'polypeptide(L)'
;MNFSIDITESFGAIDFDNAGGVISYINIPPNENTQDKFQLELFNFVLNLIDKPVISSIKNQNPKFLEKMDEDGFLVIKQATITFEKMKGHEKLIRLLNQESGYLTHESYGPKLENKDKIYDIGGRSFSIPELLINFAIISPKKVTLDFTASNHTYISTYNELQKTVGTLNSQANRAQPEIQGIFDTNFSNLHMKSDFDAGYRVYIV
;
A
#
# COMPACT_ATOMS: atom_id res chain seq x y z
N MET A 1 -6.06 -7.68 -17.59
CA MET A 1 -4.90 -6.89 -18.02
C MET A 1 -4.32 -6.22 -16.81
N ASN A 2 -3.00 -6.23 -16.65
CA ASN A 2 -2.30 -5.57 -15.56
C ASN A 2 -1.48 -4.42 -16.13
N PHE A 3 -1.44 -3.31 -15.41
CA PHE A 3 -0.54 -2.20 -15.67
C PHE A 3 0.64 -2.30 -14.72
N SER A 4 1.83 -2.02 -15.25
CA SER A 4 3.06 -1.86 -14.50
C SER A 4 3.63 -0.47 -14.80
N ILE A 5 3.56 0.44 -13.83
CA ILE A 5 3.91 1.85 -14.02
C ILE A 5 5.21 2.13 -13.28
N ASP A 6 6.23 2.59 -14.02
CA ASP A 6 7.40 3.20 -13.39
C ASP A 6 7.01 4.54 -12.76
N ILE A 7 7.09 4.61 -11.42
CA ILE A 7 6.78 5.80 -10.63
C ILE A 7 8.01 6.38 -9.94
N THR A 8 9.21 5.99 -10.38
CA THR A 8 10.49 6.42 -9.77
C THR A 8 10.63 7.94 -9.70
N GLU A 9 10.07 8.65 -10.69
CA GLU A 9 10.07 10.12 -10.78
C GLU A 9 8.69 10.75 -10.57
N SER A 10 7.66 9.97 -10.29
CA SER A 10 6.26 10.42 -10.22
C SER A 10 5.50 9.77 -9.06
N PHE A 11 6.19 9.51 -7.96
CA PHE A 11 5.56 8.87 -6.79
C PHE A 11 4.49 9.74 -6.14
N GLY A 12 4.63 11.07 -6.26
CA GLY A 12 3.61 12.03 -5.86
C GLY A 12 2.27 11.88 -6.60
N ALA A 13 2.21 11.06 -7.65
CA ALA A 13 0.95 10.69 -8.29
C ALA A 13 0.04 9.83 -7.40
N ILE A 14 0.59 9.20 -6.36
CA ILE A 14 -0.18 8.39 -5.41
C ILE A 14 -0.72 9.34 -4.32
N ASP A 15 -2.00 9.66 -4.41
CA ASP A 15 -2.70 10.38 -3.35
C ASP A 15 -3.39 9.39 -2.42
N PHE A 16 -2.70 9.10 -1.31
CA PHE A 16 -3.19 8.19 -0.26
C PHE A 16 -3.80 8.95 0.93
N ASP A 17 -3.52 10.25 1.06
CA ASP A 17 -3.86 11.06 2.24
C ASP A 17 -5.19 11.79 2.05
N ASN A 18 -6.25 11.00 1.92
CA ASN A 18 -7.64 11.48 1.95
C ASN A 18 -8.07 12.36 0.76
N ALA A 19 -7.61 12.04 -0.46
CA ALA A 19 -8.05 12.62 -1.71
C ALA A 19 -9.59 12.74 -1.81
N GLY A 20 -10.14 13.93 -1.56
CA GLY A 20 -11.58 14.16 -1.56
C GLY A 20 -12.40 13.25 -0.62
N GLY A 21 -11.80 12.78 0.48
CA GLY A 21 -12.47 11.90 1.44
C GLY A 21 -12.17 10.39 1.26
N VAL A 22 -11.39 10.00 0.26
CA VAL A 22 -11.05 8.59 -0.03
C VAL A 22 -10.07 8.05 1.01
N ILE A 23 -10.47 7.00 1.73
CA ILE A 23 -9.64 6.39 2.78
C ILE A 23 -8.80 5.27 2.18
N SER A 24 -7.47 5.48 2.20
CA SER A 24 -6.51 4.48 1.74
C SER A 24 -6.13 3.49 2.84
N TYR A 25 -5.81 2.26 2.44
CA TYR A 25 -5.30 1.23 3.33
C TYR A 25 -3.97 0.70 2.82
N ILE A 26 -3.08 0.33 3.75
CA ILE A 26 -1.76 -0.20 3.47
C ILE A 26 -1.59 -1.57 4.13
N ASN A 27 -1.13 -2.54 3.35
CA ASN A 27 -0.69 -3.85 3.83
C ASN A 27 0.80 -3.99 3.56
N ILE A 28 1.54 -4.48 4.55
CA ILE A 28 2.99 -4.67 4.44
C ILE A 28 3.25 -6.13 4.77
N PRO A 29 3.39 -6.98 3.74
CA PRO A 29 3.71 -8.38 3.95
C PRO A 29 5.01 -8.52 4.75
N PRO A 30 5.13 -9.56 5.61
CA PRO A 30 6.39 -9.88 6.25
C PRO A 30 7.39 -10.30 5.15
N ASN A 31 8.27 -9.38 4.76
CA ASN A 31 9.33 -9.62 3.80
C ASN A 31 10.63 -9.91 4.55
N GLU A 32 11.24 -11.06 4.27
CA GLU A 32 12.42 -11.58 4.99
C GLU A 32 13.71 -10.77 4.72
N ASN A 33 13.75 -9.92 3.68
CA ASN A 33 14.90 -9.08 3.38
C ASN A 33 14.50 -7.72 2.77
N THR A 34 14.14 -6.78 3.64
CA THR A 34 13.72 -5.42 3.27
C THR A 34 14.84 -4.60 2.61
N GLN A 35 16.11 -5.02 2.68
CA GLN A 35 17.23 -4.31 2.05
C GLN A 35 17.31 -4.55 0.54
N ASP A 36 16.92 -5.74 0.07
CA ASP A 36 17.05 -6.10 -1.34
C ASP A 36 15.82 -5.73 -2.14
N LYS A 37 14.63 -6.23 -1.77
CA LYS A 37 13.38 -5.92 -2.47
C LYS A 37 12.29 -5.72 -1.43
N PHE A 38 11.64 -4.57 -1.50
CA PHE A 38 10.53 -4.27 -0.59
C PHE A 38 9.25 -4.10 -1.39
N GLN A 39 8.21 -4.79 -0.92
CA GLN A 39 6.88 -4.71 -1.50
C GLN A 39 5.87 -4.37 -0.41
N LEU A 40 4.92 -3.53 -0.79
CA LEU A 40 3.72 -3.24 -0.01
C LEU A 40 2.52 -3.26 -0.95
N GLU A 41 1.33 -3.38 -0.37
CA GLU A 41 0.08 -3.22 -1.10
C GLU A 41 -0.64 -1.98 -0.61
N LEU A 42 -1.19 -1.22 -1.54
CA LEU A 42 -1.98 -0.03 -1.28
C LEU A 42 -3.38 -0.25 -1.85
N PHE A 43 -4.40 0.13 -1.09
CA PHE A 43 -5.80 -0.08 -1.44
C PHE A 43 -6.56 1.23 -1.35
N ASN A 44 -7.54 1.40 -2.25
CA ASN A 44 -8.49 2.51 -2.27
C ASN A 44 -7.81 3.88 -2.17
N PHE A 45 -6.94 4.18 -3.14
CA PHE A 45 -6.21 5.45 -3.24
C PHE A 45 -6.46 6.11 -4.60
N VAL A 46 -6.17 7.39 -4.75
CA VAL A 46 -6.28 8.09 -6.04
C VAL A 46 -4.93 8.06 -6.74
N LEU A 47 -4.92 7.60 -7.99
CA LEU A 47 -3.79 7.74 -8.89
C LEU A 47 -4.00 8.99 -9.76
N ASN A 48 -3.26 10.05 -9.47
CA ASN A 48 -3.36 11.31 -10.19
C ASN A 48 -2.92 11.15 -11.65
N LEU A 49 -3.80 11.56 -12.57
CA LEU A 49 -3.56 11.51 -14.01
C LEU A 49 -2.92 12.80 -14.56
N ILE A 50 -2.28 13.59 -13.69
CA ILE A 50 -1.59 14.84 -14.07
C ILE A 50 -0.13 14.56 -14.47
N ASP A 51 0.48 13.52 -13.89
CA ASP A 51 1.87 13.19 -14.12
C ASP A 51 2.11 12.52 -15.48
N LYS A 52 2.78 13.24 -16.39
CA LYS A 52 3.13 12.75 -17.73
C LYS A 52 3.78 11.35 -17.74
N PRO A 53 4.70 10.99 -16.82
CA PRO A 53 5.26 9.64 -16.76
C PRO A 53 4.22 8.55 -16.49
N VAL A 54 3.24 8.82 -15.62
CA VAL A 54 2.14 7.89 -15.30
C VAL A 54 1.26 7.69 -16.51
N ILE A 55 0.78 8.79 -17.11
CA ILE A 55 -0.08 8.76 -18.31
C ILE A 55 0.61 8.01 -19.45
N SER A 56 1.89 8.31 -19.69
CA SER A 56 2.67 7.70 -20.78
C SER A 56 2.87 6.20 -20.55
N SER A 57 3.20 5.80 -19.32
CA SER A 57 3.33 4.39 -18.92
C SER A 57 2.04 3.60 -19.17
N ILE A 58 0.88 4.18 -18.83
CA ILE A 58 -0.42 3.55 -19.07
C ILE A 58 -0.73 3.46 -20.57
N LYS A 59 -0.60 4.57 -21.32
CA LYS A 59 -0.91 4.60 -22.76
C LYS A 59 -0.03 3.67 -23.57
N ASN A 60 1.24 3.52 -23.21
CA ASN A 60 2.16 2.59 -23.88
C ASN A 60 1.74 1.11 -23.69
N GLN A 61 1.05 0.77 -22.61
CA GLN A 61 0.54 -0.58 -22.35
C GLN A 61 -0.86 -0.79 -22.93
N ASN A 62 -1.73 0.21 -22.80
CA ASN A 62 -3.05 0.21 -23.42
C ASN A 62 -3.53 1.65 -23.70
N PRO A 63 -3.45 2.11 -24.95
CA PRO A 63 -3.87 3.46 -25.33
C PRO A 63 -5.33 3.75 -25.01
N LYS A 64 -6.19 2.73 -25.04
CA LYS A 64 -7.64 2.87 -24.87
C LYS A 64 -8.08 3.04 -23.42
N PHE A 65 -7.22 2.72 -22.46
CA PHE A 65 -7.61 2.74 -21.04
C PHE A 65 -8.01 4.14 -20.57
N LEU A 66 -7.32 5.17 -21.05
CA LEU A 66 -7.56 6.57 -20.67
C LEU A 66 -8.46 7.33 -21.66
N GLU A 67 -8.98 6.71 -22.73
CA GLU A 67 -9.72 7.42 -23.80
C GLU A 67 -10.95 8.21 -23.32
N LYS A 68 -11.53 7.83 -22.17
CA LYS A 68 -12.71 8.46 -21.57
C LYS A 68 -12.43 9.06 -20.18
N MET A 69 -11.15 9.26 -19.86
CA MET A 69 -10.70 9.81 -18.59
C MET A 69 -10.06 11.18 -18.81
N ASP A 70 -10.39 12.11 -17.94
CA ASP A 70 -9.85 13.46 -17.90
C ASP A 70 -8.68 13.51 -16.90
N GLU A 71 -7.75 14.44 -17.10
CA GLU A 71 -6.60 14.66 -16.22
C GLU A 71 -7.02 15.21 -14.85
N ASP A 72 -8.14 15.96 -14.80
CA ASP A 72 -8.72 16.49 -13.56
C ASP A 72 -9.64 15.49 -12.83
N GLY A 73 -9.85 14.31 -13.42
CA GLY A 73 -10.67 13.25 -12.85
C GLY A 73 -9.95 12.43 -11.78
N PHE A 74 -10.73 11.67 -11.00
CA PHE A 74 -10.21 10.80 -9.93
C PHE A 74 -10.18 9.36 -10.42
N LEU A 75 -8.98 8.83 -10.68
CA LEU A 75 -8.77 7.41 -10.91
C LEU A 75 -8.51 6.71 -9.58
N VAL A 76 -9.57 6.18 -8.97
CA VAL A 76 -9.47 5.43 -7.71
C VAL A 76 -9.00 4.00 -8.01
N ILE A 77 -7.82 3.64 -7.52
CA ILE A 77 -7.27 2.30 -7.62
C ILE A 77 -7.65 1.51 -6.37
N LYS A 78 -8.34 0.38 -6.55
CA LYS A 78 -8.86 -0.41 -5.44
C LYS A 78 -7.79 -1.26 -4.75
N GLN A 79 -6.79 -1.71 -5.51
CA GLN A 79 -5.59 -2.40 -5.01
C GLN A 79 -4.47 -2.25 -6.02
N ALA A 80 -3.28 -1.97 -5.51
CA ALA A 80 -2.03 -2.01 -6.25
C ALA A 80 -0.91 -2.59 -5.38
N THR A 81 0.08 -3.21 -6.01
CA THR A 81 1.34 -3.57 -5.37
C THR A 81 2.38 -2.52 -5.73
N ILE A 82 3.08 -1.99 -4.73
CA ILE A 82 4.21 -1.09 -4.94
C ILE A 82 5.48 -1.86 -4.65
N THR A 83 6.37 -1.90 -5.63
CA THR A 83 7.64 -2.60 -5.55
C THR A 83 8.78 -1.59 -5.59
N PHE A 84 9.55 -1.55 -4.51
CA PHE A 84 10.85 -0.91 -4.46
C PHE A 84 11.91 -1.95 -4.80
N GLU A 85 12.61 -1.79 -5.93
CA GLU A 85 13.67 -2.71 -6.35
C GLU A 85 14.84 -2.78 -5.39
N LYS A 86 15.02 -1.75 -4.55
CA LYS A 86 15.98 -1.70 -3.46
C LYS A 86 15.59 -0.63 -2.45
N MET A 87 15.74 -0.90 -1.16
CA MET A 87 15.68 0.15 -0.13
C MET A 87 17.09 0.48 0.36
N LYS A 88 17.36 1.77 0.52
CA LYS A 88 18.54 2.28 1.24
C LYS A 88 18.24 2.43 2.73
N GLY A 89 17.02 2.84 3.06
CA GLY A 89 16.55 3.06 4.42
C GLY A 89 15.07 3.41 4.44
N HIS A 90 14.49 3.51 5.62
CA HIS A 90 13.13 3.99 5.82
C HIS A 90 12.93 4.59 7.22
N GLU A 91 11.92 5.42 7.34
CA GLU A 91 11.29 5.80 8.60
C GLU A 91 9.83 5.36 8.55
N LYS A 92 9.35 4.80 9.65
CA LYS A 92 7.99 4.29 9.79
C LYS A 92 7.38 4.78 11.09
N LEU A 93 6.17 5.32 10.98
CA LEU A 93 5.38 5.79 12.10
C LEU A 93 4.05 5.04 12.14
N ILE A 94 3.69 4.54 13.32
CA ILE A 94 2.37 3.97 13.60
C ILE A 94 1.71 4.78 14.70
N ARG A 95 0.44 5.17 14.51
CA ARG A 95 -0.36 5.85 15.53
C ARG A 95 -1.83 5.41 15.49
N LEU A 96 -2.57 5.64 16.56
CA LEU A 96 -4.03 5.47 16.53
C LEU A 96 -4.68 6.64 15.79
N LEU A 97 -5.76 6.36 15.07
CA LEU A 97 -6.54 7.37 14.33
C LEU A 97 -7.02 8.52 15.23
N ASN A 98 -7.39 8.22 16.47
CA ASN A 98 -7.93 9.19 17.44
C ASN A 98 -6.88 9.75 18.40
N GLN A 99 -5.59 9.52 18.15
CA GLN A 99 -4.52 9.98 19.03
C GLN A 99 -4.14 11.43 18.71
N GLU A 100 -4.26 12.30 19.70
CA GLU A 100 -3.99 13.75 19.55
C GLU A 100 -2.51 14.07 19.37
N SER A 101 -1.59 13.28 19.96
CA SER A 101 -0.15 13.50 19.84
C SER A 101 0.69 12.22 20.00
N GLY A 102 1.88 12.23 19.40
CA GLY A 102 2.84 11.13 19.48
C GLY A 102 2.57 9.97 18.51
N TYR A 103 3.35 8.91 18.67
CA TYR A 103 3.26 7.66 17.90
C TYR A 103 3.26 6.47 18.85
N LEU A 104 2.59 5.40 18.47
CA LEU A 104 2.70 4.10 19.14
C LEU A 104 4.07 3.46 18.86
N THR A 105 4.53 3.61 17.63
CA THR A 105 5.80 3.05 17.17
C THR A 105 6.47 4.02 16.22
N HIS A 106 7.78 4.20 16.40
CA HIS A 106 8.65 4.91 15.48
C HIS A 106 9.87 4.02 15.24
N GLU A 107 10.01 3.57 14.00
CA GLU A 107 11.11 2.75 13.52
C GLU A 107 11.88 3.55 12.48
N SER A 108 13.20 3.63 12.64
CA SER A 108 14.09 4.23 11.66
C SER A 108 15.24 3.28 11.37
N TYR A 109 15.51 3.08 10.08
CA TYR A 109 16.55 2.18 9.62
C TYR A 109 17.25 2.73 8.38
N GLY A 110 18.57 2.64 8.35
CA GLY A 110 19.38 2.99 7.19
C GLY A 110 20.53 3.96 7.53
N PRO A 111 21.39 4.24 6.54
CA PRO A 111 22.45 5.23 6.69
C PRO A 111 21.86 6.65 6.72
N LYS A 112 22.70 7.64 7.01
CA LYS A 112 22.32 9.06 6.90
C LYS A 112 21.88 9.39 5.47
N LEU A 113 20.95 10.34 5.34
CA LEU A 113 20.55 10.90 4.06
C LEU A 113 21.74 11.54 3.35
N GLU A 114 21.83 11.30 2.05
CA GLU A 114 22.83 11.85 1.14
C GLU A 114 22.16 12.76 0.11
N ASN A 115 22.96 13.64 -0.51
CA ASN A 115 22.44 14.50 -1.57
C ASN A 115 21.84 13.66 -2.71
N LYS A 116 20.65 14.04 -3.18
CA LYS A 116 19.85 13.37 -4.23
C LYS A 116 19.20 12.05 -3.82
N ASP A 117 19.23 11.67 -2.55
CA ASP A 117 18.35 10.60 -2.08
C ASP A 117 16.89 10.96 -2.37
N LYS A 118 16.15 9.99 -2.92
CA LYS A 118 14.71 10.12 -3.17
C LYS A 118 13.96 9.49 -2.04
N ILE A 119 13.08 10.27 -1.43
CA ILE A 119 12.23 9.87 -0.33
C ILE A 119 10.81 9.72 -0.88
N TYR A 120 10.22 8.57 -0.63
CA TYR A 120 8.90 8.17 -1.09
C TYR A 120 7.98 8.06 0.10
N ASP A 121 7.09 9.04 0.25
CA ASP A 121 6.11 9.07 1.34
C ASP A 121 4.88 8.27 0.96
N ILE A 122 4.52 7.29 1.79
CA ILE A 122 3.33 6.47 1.57
C ILE A 122 2.69 6.09 2.90
N GLY A 123 1.37 6.01 2.93
CA GLY A 123 0.68 5.63 4.13
C GLY A 123 -0.77 5.26 3.89
N GLY A 124 -1.49 5.14 4.99
CA GLY A 124 -2.89 4.78 5.03
C GLY A 124 -3.26 4.13 6.34
N ARG A 125 -4.50 3.68 6.44
CA ARG A 125 -4.93 2.83 7.55
C ARG A 125 -4.31 1.44 7.39
N SER A 126 -3.94 0.80 8.48
CA SER A 126 -3.50 -0.60 8.43
C SER A 126 -4.62 -1.45 7.84
N PHE A 127 -4.26 -2.31 6.88
CA PHE A 127 -5.22 -3.23 6.25
C PHE A 127 -5.87 -4.16 7.27
N SER A 128 -5.12 -4.62 8.28
CA SER A 128 -5.60 -5.56 9.29
C SER A 128 -6.23 -4.89 10.51
N ILE A 129 -5.86 -3.65 10.81
CA ILE A 129 -6.34 -2.90 11.99
C ILE A 129 -6.63 -1.44 11.57
N PRO A 130 -7.79 -1.15 10.95
CA PRO A 130 -8.10 0.16 10.39
C PRO A 130 -7.98 1.36 11.35
N GLU A 131 -7.99 1.13 12.66
CA GLU A 131 -7.78 2.14 13.70
C GLU A 131 -6.32 2.63 13.78
N LEU A 132 -5.39 1.92 13.14
CA LEU A 132 -3.98 2.30 13.05
C LEU A 132 -3.71 3.04 11.75
N LEU A 133 -3.09 4.21 11.86
CA LEU A 133 -2.47 4.91 10.75
C LEU A 133 -1.01 4.50 10.66
N ILE A 134 -0.57 4.18 9.45
CA ILE A 134 0.79 3.80 9.12
C ILE A 134 1.31 4.81 8.09
N ASN A 135 2.41 5.47 8.41
CA ASN A 135 3.12 6.36 7.51
C ASN A 135 4.55 5.86 7.32
N PHE A 136 5.02 5.86 6.09
CA PHE A 136 6.36 5.49 5.68
C PHE A 136 7.00 6.62 4.90
N ALA A 137 8.27 6.89 5.21
CA ALA A 137 9.19 7.58 4.33
C ALA A 137 10.24 6.57 3.89
N ILE A 138 10.23 6.17 2.62
CA ILE A 138 11.13 5.13 2.09
C ILE A 138 12.20 5.78 1.22
N ILE A 139 13.46 5.44 1.46
CA ILE A 139 14.57 5.89 0.62
C ILE A 139 14.91 4.79 -0.36
N SER A 140 14.72 5.04 -1.66
CA SER A 140 15.06 4.06 -2.69
C SER A 140 16.02 4.63 -3.73
N PRO A 141 17.18 3.97 -3.96
CA PRO A 141 18.13 4.36 -4.99
C PRO A 141 17.84 3.70 -6.35
N LYS A 142 16.79 2.90 -6.45
CA LYS A 142 16.44 2.07 -7.62
C LYS A 142 15.00 2.33 -8.04
N LYS A 143 14.59 1.59 -9.07
CA LYS A 143 13.28 1.76 -9.66
C LYS A 143 12.18 1.47 -8.64
N VAL A 144 11.12 2.27 -8.71
CA VAL A 144 9.89 2.05 -7.96
C VAL A 144 8.76 1.82 -8.96
N THR A 145 8.05 0.71 -8.81
CA THR A 145 7.00 0.29 -9.73
C THR A 145 5.66 0.16 -9.02
N LEU A 146 4.60 0.62 -9.65
CA LEU A 146 3.21 0.44 -9.23
C LEU A 146 2.51 -0.52 -10.18
N ASP A 147 2.04 -1.64 -9.65
CA ASP A 147 1.34 -2.67 -10.41
C ASP A 147 -0.13 -2.75 -10.00
N PHE A 148 -1.06 -2.64 -10.95
CA PHE A 148 -2.49 -2.82 -10.69
C PHE A 148 -3.25 -3.46 -11.85
N THR A 149 -4.38 -4.09 -11.54
CA THR A 149 -5.25 -4.73 -12.54
C THR A 149 -6.23 -3.72 -13.12
N ALA A 150 -6.36 -3.67 -14.44
CA ALA A 150 -7.26 -2.75 -15.15
C ALA A 150 -8.73 -2.87 -14.74
N SER A 151 -9.20 -4.02 -14.28
CA SER A 151 -10.57 -4.20 -13.78
C SER A 151 -10.78 -3.68 -12.35
N ASN A 152 -9.71 -3.30 -11.66
CA ASN A 152 -9.71 -2.97 -10.24
C ASN A 152 -9.53 -1.45 -10.00
N HIS A 153 -10.26 -0.65 -10.77
CA HIS A 153 -10.31 0.80 -10.61
C HIS A 153 -11.75 1.29 -10.63
N THR A 154 -11.93 2.56 -10.28
CA THR A 154 -13.15 3.32 -10.51
C THR A 154 -12.74 4.72 -10.92
N TYR A 155 -13.22 5.17 -12.08
CA TYR A 155 -12.99 6.53 -12.55
C TYR A 155 -14.19 7.40 -12.19
N ILE A 156 -13.92 8.58 -11.63
CA ILE A 156 -14.92 9.56 -11.24
C ILE A 156 -14.53 10.89 -11.86
N SER A 157 -15.43 11.47 -12.65
CA SER A 157 -15.07 12.59 -13.53
C SER A 157 -14.99 13.94 -12.81
N THR A 158 -15.71 14.09 -11.69
CA THR A 158 -15.78 15.36 -10.98
C THR A 158 -15.76 15.18 -9.47
N TYR A 159 -15.33 16.22 -8.76
CA TYR A 159 -15.33 16.25 -7.30
C TYR A 159 -16.75 16.07 -6.72
N ASN A 160 -17.78 16.65 -7.35
CA ASN A 160 -19.16 16.51 -6.90
C ASN A 160 -19.66 15.06 -6.98
N GLU A 161 -19.23 14.31 -8.00
CA GLU A 161 -19.53 12.87 -8.09
C GLU A 161 -18.73 12.07 -7.04
N LEU A 162 -17.48 12.47 -6.79
CA LEU A 162 -16.66 11.86 -5.75
C LEU A 162 -17.33 11.98 -4.39
N GLN A 163 -17.77 13.19 -4.00
CA GLN A 163 -18.46 13.41 -2.73
C GLN A 163 -19.73 12.55 -2.56
N LYS A 164 -20.45 12.26 -3.65
CA LYS A 164 -21.64 11.40 -3.63
C LYS A 164 -21.32 9.92 -3.48
N THR A 165 -20.13 9.49 -3.91
CA THR A 165 -19.77 8.07 -4.02
C THR A 165 -18.71 7.63 -3.01
N VAL A 166 -17.98 8.56 -2.40
CA VAL A 166 -16.86 8.30 -1.49
C VAL A 166 -17.26 7.45 -0.28
N GLY A 167 -18.47 7.64 0.26
CA GLY A 167 -19.00 6.80 1.33
C GLY A 167 -19.10 5.33 0.91
N THR A 168 -19.53 5.07 -0.34
CA THR A 168 -19.58 3.71 -0.91
C THR A 168 -18.19 3.16 -1.17
N LEU A 169 -17.27 3.96 -1.73
CA LEU A 169 -15.88 3.55 -1.96
C LEU A 169 -15.22 3.11 -0.65
N ASN A 170 -15.29 3.96 0.37
CA ASN A 170 -14.70 3.69 1.68
C ASN A 170 -15.34 2.48 2.35
N SER A 171 -16.67 2.33 2.26
CA SER A 171 -17.36 1.16 2.82
C SER A 171 -16.96 -0.16 2.14
N GLN A 172 -16.75 -0.14 0.82
CA GLN A 172 -16.29 -1.30 0.06
C GLN A 172 -14.82 -1.63 0.32
N ALA A 173 -14.00 -0.61 0.58
CA ALA A 173 -12.60 -0.75 0.92
C ALA A 173 -12.38 -1.19 2.37
N ASN A 174 -13.33 -0.87 3.26
CA ASN A 174 -13.22 -1.18 4.67
C ASN A 174 -13.01 -2.68 4.89
N ARG A 175 -12.08 -3.02 5.78
CA ARG A 175 -11.71 -4.39 6.11
C ARG A 175 -11.95 -4.61 7.59
N ALA A 176 -12.52 -5.77 7.91
CA ALA A 176 -12.49 -6.26 9.28
C ALA A 176 -11.18 -7.01 9.50
N GLN A 177 -10.67 -6.98 10.74
CA GLN A 177 -9.58 -7.87 11.13
C GLN A 177 -10.04 -9.32 10.91
N PRO A 178 -9.28 -10.14 10.18
CA PRO A 178 -9.63 -11.55 10.04
C PRO A 178 -9.56 -12.24 11.41
N GLU A 179 -10.44 -13.20 11.64
CA GLU A 179 -10.36 -14.05 12.83
C GLU A 179 -9.03 -14.81 12.86
N ILE A 180 -8.50 -15.06 14.07
CA ILE A 180 -7.34 -15.92 14.23
C ILE A 180 -7.76 -17.34 13.84
N GLN A 181 -7.19 -17.86 12.76
CA GLN A 181 -7.44 -19.21 12.27
C GLN A 181 -6.12 -19.91 11.90
N GLY A 182 -6.11 -21.24 11.96
CA GLY A 182 -4.96 -22.06 11.55
C GLY A 182 -3.85 -22.12 12.60
N ILE A 183 -2.59 -21.89 12.20
CA ILE A 183 -1.40 -22.17 13.01
C ILE A 183 -1.30 -21.36 14.32
N PHE A 184 -2.03 -20.25 14.43
CA PHE A 184 -2.08 -19.41 15.63
C PHE A 184 -3.31 -19.70 16.51
N ASP A 185 -4.28 -20.49 16.02
CA ASP A 185 -5.37 -21.00 16.86
C ASP A 185 -4.79 -22.05 17.84
N THR A 186 -5.07 -21.85 19.13
CA THR A 186 -4.51 -22.70 20.19
C THR A 186 -5.06 -24.13 20.14
N ASN A 187 -6.34 -24.30 19.80
CA ASN A 187 -6.95 -25.62 19.66
C ASN A 187 -6.36 -26.34 18.45
N PHE A 188 -6.25 -25.67 17.30
CA PHE A 188 -5.61 -26.23 16.11
C PHE A 188 -4.15 -26.62 16.40
N SER A 189 -3.38 -25.72 17.01
CA SER A 189 -1.97 -25.99 17.32
C SER A 189 -1.81 -27.15 18.30
N ASN A 190 -2.62 -27.23 19.35
CA ASN A 190 -2.55 -28.32 20.32
C ASN A 190 -2.97 -29.68 19.71
N LEU A 191 -3.91 -29.67 18.76
CA LEU A 191 -4.42 -30.90 18.14
C LEU A 191 -3.51 -31.41 17.02
N HIS A 192 -2.93 -30.51 16.22
CA HIS A 192 -2.25 -30.85 14.97
C HIS A 192 -0.77 -30.48 14.94
N MET A 193 -0.20 -30.00 16.05
CA MET A 193 1.23 -29.71 16.11
C MET A 193 1.90 -30.35 17.32
N LYS A 194 3.13 -30.79 17.12
CA LYS A 194 4.02 -31.28 18.17
C LYS A 194 5.28 -30.43 18.22
N SER A 195 5.62 -29.91 19.39
CA SER A 195 6.88 -29.21 19.59
C SER A 195 8.06 -30.17 19.59
N ASP A 196 9.07 -29.86 18.79
CA ASP A 196 10.42 -30.41 18.87
C ASP A 196 11.28 -29.37 19.59
N PHE A 197 11.40 -29.51 20.91
CA PHE A 197 12.08 -28.52 21.76
C PHE A 197 13.59 -28.48 21.52
N ASP A 198 14.18 -29.61 21.14
CA ASP A 198 15.62 -29.69 20.86
C ASP A 198 15.96 -28.97 19.56
N ALA A 199 15.09 -29.08 18.56
CA ALA A 199 15.27 -28.42 17.27
C ALA A 199 14.67 -27.00 17.19
N GLY A 200 13.88 -26.59 18.17
CA GLY A 200 13.31 -25.23 18.26
C GLY A 200 12.16 -24.94 17.29
N TYR A 201 11.47 -25.97 16.77
CA TYR A 201 10.31 -25.81 15.88
C TYR A 201 9.11 -26.66 16.30
N ARG A 202 7.95 -26.41 15.68
CA ARG A 202 6.76 -27.26 15.77
C ARG A 202 6.56 -28.01 14.46
N VAL A 203 6.23 -29.30 14.54
CA VAL A 203 5.94 -30.15 13.38
C VAL A 203 4.44 -30.36 13.29
N TYR A 204 3.90 -30.25 12.08
CA TYR A 204 2.52 -30.64 11.81
C TYR A 204 2.38 -32.16 11.89
N ILE A 205 1.49 -32.61 12.76
CA ILE A 205 1.18 -34.01 13.00
C ILE A 205 -0.31 -34.17 12.71
N VAL A 206 -0.65 -34.81 11.60
CA VAL A 206 -2.06 -35.01 11.18
C VAL A 206 -2.84 -35.70 12.28
#